data_AF-A0A1Q7C3C4-F1
#
_entry.id   AF-A0A1Q7C3C4-F1
#
_cell.length_a   1.000
_cell.length_b   1.000
_cell.length_c   1.000
_cell.angle_alpha   90.00
_cell.angle_beta   90.00
_cell.angle_gamma   90.00
#
_symmetry.space_group_name_H-M   'P 1'
#
loop_
_entity.id
_entity.type
_entity.pdbx_description
1 polymer ?
#
loop_
_entity_poly.entity_id
_entity_poly.type
_entity_poly.pdbx_seq_one_letter_code
_entity_poly.pdbx_strand_id
1 'polypeptide(L)' 'MYALATGRVAICRHCRTPIVLDGTGRWIHTSRCYTCRDPWGMLASTSAEPDPAGRHRIP' A
#
# COMPACT_ATOMS: atom_id res chain seq x y z
N MET A 1 -2.90 6.65 -20.33
CA MET A 1 -2.70 5.18 -20.24
C MET A 1 -2.77 4.80 -18.77
N TYR A 2 -3.86 4.18 -18.33
CA TYR A 2 -3.98 3.73 -16.94
C TYR A 2 -3.27 2.39 -16.86
N ALA A 3 -2.08 2.38 -16.27
CA ALA A 3 -1.32 1.15 -16.10
C ALA A 3 -2.16 0.23 -15.18
N LEU A 4 -2.62 -0.91 -15.74
CA LEU A 4 -3.43 -1.89 -15.01
C LEU A 4 -2.66 -2.26 -13.74
N ALA A 5 -3.25 -1.99 -12.57
CA ALA A 5 -2.69 -2.47 -11.32
C ALA A 5 -2.44 -3.97 -11.47
N THR A 6 -1.24 -4.43 -11.17
CA THR A 6 -0.78 -5.81 -11.39
C THR A 6 -1.54 -6.84 -10.53
N GLY A 7 -2.61 -6.42 -9.85
CA GLY A 7 -3.50 -7.24 -9.03
C GLY A 7 -2.92 -7.66 -7.68
N ARG A 8 -1.66 -7.32 -7.38
CA ARG A 8 -1.06 -7.67 -6.09
C ARG A 8 -1.55 -6.73 -5.00
N VAL A 9 -2.09 -7.33 -3.94
CA VAL A 9 -2.53 -6.64 -2.73
C VAL A 9 -1.61 -7.03 -1.57
N ALA A 10 -1.30 -6.09 -0.70
CA ALA A 10 -0.56 -6.33 0.55
C ALA A 10 -1.08 -5.42 1.67
N ILE A 11 -0.62 -5.66 2.89
CA ILE A 11 -0.81 -4.75 4.02
C ILE A 11 0.39 -3.82 4.12
N CYS A 12 0.15 -2.52 4.32
CA CYS A 12 1.24 -1.59 4.53
C CYS A 12 1.89 -1.81 5.90
N ARG A 13 3.23 -1.85 5.94
CA ARG A 13 3.97 -2.06 7.19
C ARG A 13 3.87 -0.90 8.18
N HIS A 14 3.57 0.31 7.71
CA HIS A 14 3.56 1.52 8.54
C HIS A 14 2.18 1.81 9.14
N CYS A 15 1.13 1.72 8.32
CA CYS A 15 -0.22 2.13 8.69
C CYS A 15 -1.22 0.97 8.79
N ARG A 16 -0.81 -0.25 8.42
CA ARG A 16 -1.64 -1.46 8.40
C ARG A 16 -2.86 -1.39 7.45
N THR A 17 -2.94 -0.38 6.58
CA THR A 17 -4.01 -0.30 5.56
C THR A 17 -3.66 -1.09 4.30
N PRO A 18 -4.66 -1.51 3.51
CA PRO A 18 -4.44 -2.18 2.23
C PRO A 18 -3.68 -1.30 1.23
N ILE A 19 -2.75 -1.92 0.51
CA ILE A 19 -2.00 -1.31 -0.60
C ILE A 19 -2.07 -2.22 -1.83
N VAL A 20 -1.97 -1.61 -3.01
CA VAL A 20 -1.94 -2.30 -4.31
C VAL A 20 -0.68 -1.95 -5.08
N LEU A 21 -0.16 -2.91 -5.83
CA LEU A 21 0.94 -2.67 -6.75
C LEU A 21 0.37 -2.15 -8.08
N ASP A 22 0.62 -0.88 -8.37
CA ASP A 22 0.18 -0.25 -9.61
C ASP A 22 0.91 -0.83 -10.84
N GLY A 23 0.47 -0.46 -12.04
CA GLY A 23 1.08 -0.96 -13.27
C GLY A 23 2.48 -0.39 -13.57
N THR A 24 2.98 0.54 -12.74
CA THR A 24 4.37 1.04 -12.79
C THR A 24 5.30 0.34 -11.79
N GLY A 25 4.77 -0.61 -11.01
CA GLY A 25 5.51 -1.31 -9.97
C GLY A 25 5.65 -0.54 -8.66
N ARG A 26 4.84 0.50 -8.45
CA ARG A 26 4.79 1.25 -7.18
C ARG A 26 3.65 0.75 -6.31
N TRP A 27 3.93 0.60 -5.03
CA TRP A 27 2.90 0.33 -4.03
C TRP A 27 2.17 1.62 -3.68
N ILE A 28 0.84 1.59 -3.74
CA ILE A 28 -0.02 2.74 -3.46
C ILE A 28 -1.16 2.35 -2.51
N HIS A 29 -1.62 3.29 -1.67
CA HIS A 29 -2.84 3.10 -0.90
C HIS A 29 -4.06 3.12 -1.82
N THR A 30 -5.01 2.22 -1.58
CA THR A 30 -6.29 2.20 -2.30
C THR A 30 -7.26 3.26 -1.78
N SER A 31 -7.06 3.73 -0.54
CA SER A 31 -7.77 4.87 0.03
C SER A 31 -7.26 6.18 -0.57
N ARG A 32 -8.12 7.19 -0.73
CA ARG A 32 -7.79 8.57 -1.17
C ARG A 32 -6.79 9.33 -0.28
N CYS A 33 -6.26 8.71 0.77
CA CYS A 33 -5.15 9.24 1.55
C CYS A 33 -3.85 9.03 0.76
N TYR A 34 -3.41 10.07 0.04
CA TYR A 34 -2.17 10.06 -0.75
C TYR A 34 -0.91 9.80 0.08
N THR A 35 -0.98 9.98 1.40
CA THR A 35 0.14 9.83 2.32
C THR A 35 -0.10 8.70 3.31
N CYS A 36 0.94 7.90 3.53
CA CYS A 36 0.95 6.90 4.57
C CYS A 36 0.87 7.59 5.93
N ARG A 37 -0.11 7.22 6.75
CA ARG A 37 -0.29 7.76 8.09
C ARG A 37 -0.26 6.64 9.10
N ASP A 38 0.49 6.81 10.18
CA ASP A 38 0.43 5.85 11.28
C ASP A 38 -0.97 5.83 11.93
N PRO A 39 -1.25 4.90 12.87
CA PRO A 39 -2.54 4.84 13.55
C PRO A 39 -2.92 6.10 14.34
N TRP A 40 -1.98 6.99 14.64
CA TRP A 40 -2.20 8.27 15.32
C TRP A 40 -2.38 9.43 14.34
N GLY A 41 -2.34 9.16 13.03
CA GLY A 41 -2.55 10.15 11.98
C GLY A 41 -1.30 10.96 11.61
N MET A 42 -0.13 10.66 12.18
CA MET A 42 1.11 11.31 11.75
C MET A 42 1.51 10.80 10.37
N LEU A 43 2.02 11.72 9.55
CA LEU A 43 2.61 11.38 8.27
C LEU A 43 3.82 10.49 8.51
N ALA A 44 3.75 9.23 8.07
CA ALA A 44 4.95 8.44 7.90
C ALA A 44 5.75 9.10 6.78
N SER A 45 7.01 9.45 7.03
CA SER A 45 7.93 10.00 6.03
C SER A 45 8.25 9.02 4.88
N THR A 46 7.54 7.91 4.80
CA THR A 46 7.76 6.79 3.89
C THR A 46 6.54 6.59 2.99
N SER A 47 6.82 6.22 1.74
CA SER A 47 5.81 5.75 0.78
C SER A 47 5.14 4.46 1.27
N ALA A 48 4.00 4.11 0.67
CA ALA A 48 3.37 2.83 0.93
C ALA A 48 4.35 1.67 0.65
N GLU A 49 4.62 0.86 1.67
CA GLU A 49 5.51 -0.30 1.56
C GLU A 49 4.83 -1.55 2.10
N PRO A 50 4.96 -2.70 1.39
CA PRO A 50 4.37 -3.96 1.85
C PRO A 50 5.09 -4.45 3.11
N ASP A 51 4.31 -4.99 4.03
CA ASP A 51 4.79 -5.77 5.15
C ASP A 51 5.54 -7.01 4.63
N PRO A 52 6.85 -7.18 4.93
CA PRO A 52 7.63 -8.32 4.48
C PRO A 52 7.09 -9.65 5.02
N ALA A 53 6.41 -9.64 6.18
CA ALA A 53 5.78 -10.82 6.77
C ALA A 53 4.39 -11.10 6.18
N GLY A 54 3.78 -10.11 5.52
CA GLY A 54 2.38 -10.11 5.09
C GLY A 54 2.20 -10.28 3.58
N ARG A 55 2.75 -11.35 2.98
CA ARG A 55 2.22 -11.85 1.69
C ARG A 55 0.90 -12.56 1.96
N HIS A 56 -0.12 -11.83 2.39
CA HIS A 56 -1.46 -12.38 2.49
C HIS A 56 -1.97 -12.67 1.08
N ARG A 57 -1.93 -13.95 0.68
CA ARG A 57 -2.84 -14.44 -0.35
C ARG A 57 -4.24 -14.23 0.20
N ILE A 58 -5.01 -13.36 -0.44
CA ILE A 58 -6.46 -13.33 -0.22
C ILE A 58 -6.96 -14.68 -0.79
N PRO A 59 -7.69 -15.50 -0.02
CA PRO A 59 -8.28 -16.74 -0.53
C PRO A 59 -9.26 -16.47 -1.68
#